data_AF-A0A0F0LN35-F1
#
_entry.id   AF-A0A0F0LN35-F1
#
_cell.length_a   1.000
_cell.length_b   1.000
_cell.length_c   1.000
_cell.angle_alpha   90.00
_cell.angle_beta   90.00
_cell.angle_gamma   90.00
#
_symmetry.space_group_name_H-M   'P 1'
#
loop_
_entity.id
_entity.type
_entity.pdbx_description
1 polymer ?
#
loop_
_entity_poly.entity_id
_entity_poly.type
_entity_poly.pdbx_seq_one_letter_code
_entity_poly.pdbx_strand_id
1 'polypeptide(L)' 'MSDTDAQPTPRHVPAPGEPTIPELEEDENIAPRPEEEIADLLRAEPDEGEQVS' A
#
# COMPACT_ATOMS: atom_id res chain seq x y z
N MET A 1 -15.56 -2.98 -17.90
CA MET A 1 -15.23 -2.60 -16.52
C MET A 1 -14.54 -1.27 -16.66
N SER A 2 -15.22 -0.17 -16.33
CA SER A 2 -14.59 1.14 -16.40
C SER A 2 -13.69 1.24 -15.20
N ASP A 3 -12.38 1.28 -15.43
CA ASP A 3 -11.43 1.85 -14.48
C ASP A 3 -12.01 3.19 -14.05
N THR A 4 -12.48 3.26 -12.81
CA THR A 4 -12.80 4.55 -12.19
C THR A 4 -11.47 5.25 -12.08
N ASP A 5 -11.17 6.05 -13.11
CA ASP A 5 -10.17 7.10 -13.13
C ASP A 5 -10.13 7.71 -11.72
N ALA A 6 -9.08 7.37 -10.98
CA ALA A 6 -8.82 7.90 -9.68
C ALA A 6 -8.50 9.38 -9.91
N GLN A 7 -9.55 10.19 -9.93
CA GLN A 7 -9.49 11.64 -10.06
C GLN A 7 -8.40 12.12 -9.11
N PRO A 8 -7.39 12.86 -9.59
CA PRO A 8 -6.31 13.31 -8.74
C PRO A 8 -6.92 14.11 -7.59
N THR A 9 -6.78 13.60 -6.37
CA THR A 9 -7.25 14.31 -5.19
C THR A 9 -6.55 15.67 -5.16
N PRO A 10 -7.30 16.78 -4.98
CA PRO A 10 -6.68 18.08 -4.89
C PRO A 10 -5.65 18.07 -3.75
N ARG A 11 -4.43 18.55 -4.01
CA ARG A 11 -3.39 18.66 -2.98
C ARG A 11 -3.93 19.52 -1.84
N HIS A 12 -4.21 18.88 -0.70
CA HIS A 12 -4.67 19.56 0.50
C HIS A 12 -3.53 20.37 1.11
N VAL A 13 -3.73 21.67 1.30
CA VAL A 13 -2.83 22.53 2.05
C VAL A 13 -3.51 22.81 3.39
N PRO A 14 -2.98 22.32 4.52
CA PRO A 14 -3.60 22.50 5.84
C PRO A 14 -3.79 23.97 6.20
N ALA A 15 -4.92 24.30 6.82
CA ALA A 15 -5.20 25.64 7.34
C ALA A 15 -4.38 25.93 8.63
N PRO A 16 -4.27 27.20 9.06
CA PRO A 16 -3.62 27.52 10.33
C PRO A 16 -4.33 26.85 11.52
N GLY A 17 -3.62 25.93 12.19
CA GLY A 17 -4.14 25.16 13.33
C GLY A 17 -4.54 23.73 12.98
N GLU A 18 -4.57 23.37 11.70
CA GLU A 18 -4.71 21.97 11.26
C GLU A 18 -3.36 21.23 11.36
N PRO A 19 -3.36 19.92 11.67
CA PRO A 19 -2.15 19.13 11.67
C PRO A 19 -1.58 19.09 10.26
N THR A 20 -0.27 19.31 10.17
CA THR A 20 0.47 19.22 8.90
C THR A 20 0.79 17.78 8.51
N ILE A 21 0.72 16.88 9.49
CA ILE A 21 0.90 15.45 9.29
C ILE A 21 -0.50 14.83 9.20
N PRO A 22 -0.80 14.07 8.13
CA PRO A 22 -2.03 13.28 8.04
C PRO A 22 -2.18 12.34 9.24
N GLU A 23 -3.42 12.11 9.64
CA GLU A 23 -3.72 11.11 10.66
C GLU A 23 -3.41 9.70 10.11
N LEU A 24 -2.86 8.83 10.95
CA LEU A 24 -2.58 7.44 10.61
C LEU A 24 -3.89 6.65 10.58
N GLU A 25 -3.98 5.66 9.70
CA GLU A 25 -5.10 4.72 9.70
C GLU A 25 -5.03 3.82 10.96
N GLU A 26 -6.18 3.35 11.44
CA GLU A 26 -6.25 2.55 12.68
C GLU A 26 -5.44 1.25 12.60
N ASP A 27 -5.31 0.71 11.40
CA ASP A 27 -4.61 -0.54 11.08
C ASP A 27 -3.12 -0.34 10.72
N GLU A 28 -2.64 0.90 10.59
CA GLU A 28 -1.26 1.18 10.18
C GLU A 28 -0.22 0.63 11.19
N ASN A 29 -0.59 0.56 12.47
CA ASN A 29 0.25 -0.01 13.53
C ASN A 29 -0.14 -1.47 13.89
N ILE A 30 -1.10 -2.04 13.18
CA ILE A 30 -1.52 -3.43 13.40
C ILE A 30 -0.62 -4.33 12.57
N ALA A 31 -0.21 -5.45 13.16
CA ALA A 31 0.57 -6.43 12.44
C ALA A 31 -0.20 -6.94 11.21
N PRO A 32 0.48 -7.25 10.10
CA PRO A 32 -0.16 -7.87 8.94
C PRO A 32 -0.96 -9.11 9.33
N ARG A 33 -2.01 -9.40 8.57
CA ARG A 33 -2.77 -10.64 8.80
C ARG A 33 -1.89 -11.86 8.50
N PRO A 34 -2.07 -12.98 9.22
CA PRO A 34 -1.27 -14.19 8.98
C PRO A 34 -1.30 -14.66 7.52
N GLU A 35 -2.43 -14.50 6.83
CA GLU A 35 -2.58 -14.88 5.43
C GLU A 35 -1.75 -14.00 4.48
N GLU A 36 -1.57 -12.72 4.82
CA GLU A 36 -0.79 -11.76 4.03
C GLU A 36 0.71 -12.05 4.16
N GLU A 37 1.20 -12.39 5.36
CA GLU A 37 2.60 -12.78 5.57
C GLU A 37 2.98 -14.01 4.73
N ILE A 38 2.09 -15.00 4.64
CA ILE A 38 2.30 -16.20 3.80
C ILE A 38 2.34 -15.82 2.31
N ALA A 39 1.45 -14.92 1.87
CA ALA A 39 1.41 -14.48 0.48
C ALA A 39 2.70 -13.75 0.06
N ASP A 40 3.30 -12.98 0.96
CA ASP A 40 4.59 -12.33 0.72
C ASP A 40 5.74 -13.34 0.62
N LEU A 41 5.77 -14.37 1.47
CA LEU A 41 6.76 -15.46 1.38
C LEU A 41 6.68 -16.20 0.04
N LEU A 42 5.47 -16.53 -0.42
CA LEU A 42 5.24 -17.20 -1.70
C LEU A 42 5.55 -16.32 -2.91
N ARG A 43 5.51 -14.99 -2.73
CA ARG A 43 5.88 -14.01 -3.78
C ARG A 43 7.38 -13.69 -3.78
N ALA A 44 8.01 -13.70 -2.61
CA ALA A 44 9.41 -13.35 -2.42
C ALA A 44 10.38 -14.40 -2.98
N GLU A 45 9.91 -15.61 -3.24
CA GLU A 45 10.68 -16.63 -3.94
C GLU A 45 10.64 -16.33 -5.46
N PRO A 46 11.72 -15.80 -6.07
CA PRO A 46 11.80 -15.76 -7.53
C PRO A 46 11.74 -17.21 -8.04
N ASP A 47 11.02 -17.44 -9.15
CA ASP A 47 11.10 -18.71 -9.85
C ASP A 47 12.54 -18.88 -10.38
N GLU A 48 13.38 -19.63 -9.67
CA GLU A 48 14.78 -19.88 -10.04
C GLU A 48 14.91 -20.74 -11.33
N GLY A 49 13.78 -21.09 -11.96
CA GLY A 49 13.66 -22.03 -13.07
C GLY A 49 13.81 -21.49 -14.51
N GLU A 50 13.82 -20.18 -14.75
CA GLU A 50 14.03 -19.65 -16.11
C GLU A 50 15.32 -18.81 -16.16
N GLN A 51 16.45 -19.50 -15.97
CA GLN A 51 17.73 -18.99 -16.44
C GLN A 51 17.69 -19.03 -17.96
N VAL A 52 17.41 -17.89 -18.59
CA VAL A 52 17.50 -17.70 -20.05
C VAL A 52 18.86 -18.20 -20.51
N SER A 53 18.85 -19.32 -21.24
CA SER A 53 20.03 -20.01 -21.77
C SER A 53 20.78 -19.19 -22.82
#